data_AF-A0A534V5U1-F1
#
_entry.id   AF-A0A534V5U1-F1
#
_cell.length_a   1.000
_cell.length_b   1.000
_cell.length_c   1.000
_cell.angle_alpha   90.00
_cell.angle_beta   90.00
_cell.angle_gamma   90.00
#
_symmetry.space_group_name_H-M   'P 1'
#
loop_
_entity.id
_entity.type
_entity.pdbx_description
1 polymer ?
#
loop_
_entity_poly.entity_id
_entity_poly.type
_entity_poly.pdbx_seq_one_letter_code
_entity_poly.pdbx_strand_id
1 'polypeptide(L)'
;MRRMRLHDIYLEIPPEHIAYVKFIFESYEEVGIIRTVDRKKAIIVLLAMNDFFTTAHKILDSIKDDVPLREIPRPADMNDDWFMAELARESSDEHTDR
;
A
#
# COMPACT_ATOMS: atom_id res chain seq x y z
N MET A 1 18.81 7.89 -15.41
CA MET A 1 18.21 7.17 -14.27
C MET A 1 16.71 7.16 -14.45
N ARG A 2 16.06 5.99 -14.41
CA ARG A 2 14.59 5.88 -14.50
C ARG A 2 14.00 6.41 -13.19
N ARG A 3 13.02 7.33 -13.26
CA ARG A 3 12.33 7.86 -12.07
C ARG A 3 11.64 6.69 -11.35
N MET A 4 12.02 6.43 -10.11
CA MET A 4 11.38 5.41 -9.28
C MET A 4 9.97 5.90 -8.96
N ARG A 5 8.96 5.17 -9.46
CA ARG A 5 7.55 5.44 -9.18
C ARG A 5 6.99 4.33 -8.32
N LEU A 6 6.27 4.72 -7.28
CA LEU A 6 5.51 3.83 -6.42
C LEU A 6 4.03 3.96 -6.78
N HIS A 7 3.30 2.86 -6.65
CA HIS A 7 1.84 2.81 -6.72
C HIS A 7 1.30 2.40 -5.37
N ASP A 8 0.34 3.15 -4.86
CA ASP A 8 -0.31 2.93 -3.58
C ASP A 8 -1.58 2.07 -3.75
N ILE A 9 -1.59 0.91 -3.09
CA ILE A 9 -2.74 0.01 -3.02
C ILE A 9 -3.20 -0.02 -1.57
N TYR A 10 -4.37 0.55 -1.29
CA TYR A 10 -4.94 0.56 0.06
C TYR A 10 -5.82 -0.66 0.27
N LEU A 11 -5.61 -1.35 1.39
CA LEU A 11 -6.30 -2.58 1.72
C LEU A 11 -6.91 -2.46 3.12
N GLU A 12 -8.19 -2.80 3.24
CA GLU A 12 -8.81 -3.13 4.52
C GLU A 12 -8.62 -4.63 4.77
N ILE A 13 -7.99 -4.97 5.90
CA ILE A 13 -7.62 -6.34 6.27
C ILE A 13 -7.84 -6.51 7.77
N PRO A 14 -8.48 -7.59 8.26
CA PRO A 14 -8.61 -7.79 9.70
C PRO A 14 -7.26 -7.79 10.41
N PRO A 15 -7.13 -7.15 11.59
CA PRO A 15 -5.86 -6.96 12.28
C PRO A 15 -5.01 -8.23 12.45
N GLU A 16 -5.67 -9.37 12.70
CA GLU A 16 -5.07 -10.69 12.87
C GLU A 16 -4.33 -11.20 11.63
N HIS A 17 -4.69 -10.72 10.43
CA HIS A 17 -4.06 -11.10 9.17
C HIS A 17 -2.99 -10.12 8.70
N ILE A 18 -2.90 -8.91 9.27
CA ILE A 18 -1.94 -7.88 8.83
C ILE A 18 -0.50 -8.38 8.87
N ALA A 19 -0.12 -9.08 9.94
CA ALA A 19 1.23 -9.63 10.09
C ALA A 19 1.56 -10.68 9.02
N TYR A 20 0.58 -11.52 8.66
CA TYR A 20 0.74 -12.55 7.63
C TYR A 20 0.91 -11.92 6.23
N VAL A 21 0.05 -10.97 5.87
CA VAL A 21 0.14 -10.27 4.58
C VAL A 21 1.45 -9.48 4.48
N LYS A 22 1.85 -8.83 5.57
CA LYS A 22 3.13 -8.14 5.66
C LYS A 22 4.30 -9.09 5.41
N PHE A 23 4.30 -10.26 6.07
CA PHE A 23 5.35 -11.26 5.90
C PHE A 23 5.47 -11.77 4.45
N ILE A 24 4.33 -11.97 3.76
CA ILE A 24 4.34 -12.38 2.35
C ILE A 24 5.08 -11.35 1.51
N PHE A 25 4.68 -10.07 1.57
CA PHE A 25 5.29 -9.04 0.74
C PHE A 25 6.74 -8.75 1.11
N GLU A 26 7.10 -8.82 2.40
CA GLU A 26 8.50 -8.68 2.84
C GLU A 26 9.38 -9.87 2.40
N SER A 27 8.79 -11.03 2.09
CA SER A 27 9.50 -12.19 1.54
C SER A 27 9.81 -12.07 0.05
N TYR A 28 9.07 -11.22 -0.69
CA TYR A 28 9.37 -10.90 -2.08
C TYR A 28 10.16 -9.60 -2.15
N GLU A 29 11.49 -9.71 -2.24
CA GLU A 29 12.35 -8.54 -2.45
C GLU A 29 11.87 -7.72 -3.66
N GLU A 30 11.98 -6.40 -3.57
CA GLU A 30 11.69 -5.43 -4.64
C GLU A 30 10.21 -5.22 -5.02
N VAL A 31 9.26 -6.04 -4.56
CA VAL A 31 7.84 -5.89 -4.93
C VAL A 31 7.24 -4.62 -4.35
N GLY A 32 7.47 -4.37 -3.07
CA GLY A 32 6.95 -3.18 -2.39
C GLY A 32 7.14 -3.23 -0.89
N ILE A 33 6.68 -2.16 -0.22
CA ILE A 33 6.68 -2.07 1.24
C ILE A 33 5.25 -1.93 1.75
N ILE A 34 4.96 -2.55 2.90
CA ILE A 34 3.67 -2.43 3.57
C ILE A 34 3.79 -1.49 4.77
N ARG A 35 2.84 -0.56 4.88
CA ARG A 35 2.68 0.35 6.02
C ARG A 35 1.26 0.29 6.56
N THR A 36 1.09 0.54 7.85
CA THR A 36 -0.23 0.65 8.47
C THR A 36 -0.65 2.11 8.49
N VAL A 37 -1.81 2.42 7.91
CA VAL A 37 -2.30 3.78 7.69
C VAL A 37 -3.36 4.19 8.71
N ASP A 38 -4.18 3.23 9.15
CA ASP A 38 -5.15 3.43 10.23
C ASP A 38 -5.27 2.13 11.02
N ARG A 39 -4.74 2.13 12.24
CA ARG A 39 -4.75 0.91 13.08
C ARG A 39 -6.15 0.56 13.57
N LYS A 40 -7.03 1.55 13.74
CA LYS A 40 -8.38 1.37 14.27
C LYS A 40 -9.31 0.79 13.21
N LYS A 41 -9.13 1.19 11.95
CA LYS A 41 -9.87 0.67 10.79
C LYS A 41 -9.19 -0.51 10.11
N ALA A 42 -8.03 -0.93 10.61
CA ALA A 42 -7.24 -2.03 10.04
C ALA A 42 -6.90 -1.81 8.55
N ILE A 43 -6.50 -0.58 8.22
CA ILE A 43 -6.13 -0.19 6.86
C ILE A 43 -4.61 -0.19 6.74
N ILE A 44 -4.13 -0.90 5.73
CA ILE A 44 -2.74 -0.87 5.29
C ILE A 44 -2.61 -0.24 3.90
N VAL A 45 -1.40 0.18 3.57
CA VAL A 45 -1.02 0.54 2.20
C VAL A 45 0.16 -0.32 1.78
N LEU A 46 0.04 -0.91 0.60
CA LEU A 46 1.14 -1.50 -0.13
C LEU A 46 1.66 -0.47 -1.13
N LEU A 47 2.92 -0.08 -0.96
CA LEU A 47 3.64 0.80 -1.90
C LEU A 47 4.41 -0.09 -2.87
N ALA A 48 3.77 -0.42 -3.99
CA ALA A 48 4.31 -1.30 -5.00
C ALA A 48 5.24 -0.55 -5.97
N MET A 49 6.38 -1.14 -6.27
CA MET A 49 7.30 -0.61 -7.27
C MET A 49 6.68 -0.68 -8.67
N ASN A 50 6.86 0.35 -9.51
CA ASN A 50 6.25 0.41 -10.85
C ASN A 50 6.49 -0.86 -11.69
N ASP A 51 7.66 -1.46 -11.61
CA ASP A 51 8.02 -2.64 -12.38
C ASP A 51 7.40 -3.94 -11.83
N PHE A 52 6.89 -3.89 -10.59
CA PHE A 52 6.28 -5.01 -9.88
C PHE A 52 4.80 -4.81 -9.57
N PHE A 53 4.17 -3.74 -10.06
CA PHE A 53 2.75 -3.44 -9.80
C PHE A 53 1.82 -4.60 -10.17
N THR A 54 2.04 -5.21 -11.34
CA THR A 54 1.27 -6.41 -11.75
C THR A 54 1.57 -7.62 -10.87
N THR A 55 2.81 -7.79 -10.42
CA THR A 55 3.19 -8.87 -9.50
C THR A 55 2.51 -8.70 -8.14
N ALA A 56 2.44 -7.47 -7.62
CA ALA A 56 1.74 -7.15 -6.39
C ALA A 56 0.27 -7.57 -6.44
N HIS A 57 -0.45 -7.20 -7.51
CA HIS A 57 -1.85 -7.64 -7.68
C HIS A 57 -1.99 -9.15 -7.78
N LYS A 58 -1.08 -9.85 -8.47
CA LYS A 58 -1.10 -11.33 -8.54
C LYS A 58 -0.91 -11.97 -7.17
N ILE A 59 -0.04 -11.41 -6.33
CA ILE A 59 0.15 -11.89 -4.95
C ILE A 59 -1.14 -11.69 -4.16
N LEU A 60 -1.73 -10.49 -4.19
CA LEU A 60 -3.01 -10.20 -3.52
C LEU A 60 -4.13 -11.15 -3.99
N ASP A 61 -4.23 -11.39 -5.29
CA ASP A 61 -5.20 -12.31 -5.87
C ASP A 61 -4.98 -13.75 -5.41
N SER A 62 -3.74 -14.17 -5.18
CA SER A 62 -3.41 -15.53 -4.76
C SER A 62 -3.74 -15.82 -3.29
N ILE A 63 -3.86 -14.78 -2.45
CA ILE A 63 -4.06 -14.91 -1.00
C ILE A 63 -5.48 -14.54 -0.55
N LYS A 64 -6.34 -14.07 -1.46
CA LYS A 64 -7.70 -13.62 -1.13
C LYS A 64 -8.63 -14.73 -0.63
N ASP A 65 -8.30 -15.99 -0.96
CA ASP A 65 -9.05 -17.16 -0.49
C ASP A 65 -8.66 -17.53 0.96
N ASP A 66 -7.46 -17.13 1.40
CA ASP A 66 -6.93 -17.38 2.75
C ASP A 66 -7.11 -16.18 3.70
N VAL A 67 -7.24 -14.97 3.14
CA VAL A 67 -7.33 -13.71 3.88
C VAL A 67 -8.48 -12.86 3.35
N PRO A 68 -9.42 -12.43 4.20
CA PRO A 68 -10.50 -11.51 3.82
C PRO A 68 -9.96 -10.08 3.64
N LEU A 69 -9.24 -9.85 2.55
CA LEU A 69 -8.70 -8.55 2.17
C LEU A 69 -9.62 -7.84 1.18
N ARG A 70 -9.67 -6.51 1.24
CA ARG A 70 -10.45 -5.69 0.30
C ARG A 70 -9.67 -4.46 -0.12
N GLU A 71 -9.52 -4.27 -1.42
CA GLU A 71 -8.99 -3.01 -1.96
C GLU A 71 -9.98 -1.87 -1.74
N ILE A 72 -9.47 -0.74 -1.27
CA ILE A 72 -10.26 0.45 -0.96
C ILE A 72 -9.64 1.69 -1.62
N PRO A 73 -10.44 2.74 -1.88
CA PRO A 73 -9.89 4.04 -2.25
C PRO A 73 -8.98 4.60 -1.16
N ARG A 74 -8.08 5.49 -1.54
CA ARG A 74 -7.22 6.25 -0.64
C ARG A 74 -8.03 6.88 0.52
N PRO A 75 -7.75 6.54 1.79
CA PRO A 75 -8.41 7.17 2.93
C PRO A 75 -8.21 8.69 2.97
N ALA A 76 -9.24 9.44 3.34
CA ALA A 76 -9.14 10.90 3.48
C ALA A 76 -8.32 11.34 4.72
N ASP A 77 -8.26 10.48 5.73
CA ASP A 77 -7.56 10.73 7.00
C ASP A 77 -6.49 9.63 7.19
N MET A 78 -5.22 10.04 7.21
CA MET A 78 -4.04 9.18 7.36
C MET A 78 -3.17 9.62 8.54
N ASN A 79 -3.77 10.21 9.57
CA ASN A 79 -3.05 10.83 10.68
C ASN A 79 -2.10 9.89 11.44
N ASP A 80 -2.27 8.57 11.32
CA ASP A 80 -1.39 7.59 11.97
C ASP A 80 -0.06 7.34 11.22
N ASP A 81 0.11 7.81 9.98
CA ASP A 81 1.32 7.60 9.17
C ASP A 81 1.87 8.88 8.51
N TRP A 82 2.87 9.49 9.16
CA TRP A 82 3.53 10.71 8.69
C TRP A 82 4.12 10.60 7.27
N PHE A 83 4.57 9.41 6.86
CA PHE A 83 5.18 9.22 5.54
C PHE A 83 4.14 9.32 4.43
N MET A 84 2.95 8.77 4.68
CA MET A 84 1.84 8.84 3.73
C MET A 84 1.26 10.26 3.64
N ALA A 85 1.29 11.01 4.74
CA ALA A 85 0.95 12.43 4.75
C ALA A 85 1.91 13.27 3.90
N GLU A 86 3.22 12.97 3.92
CA GLU A 86 4.20 13.68 3.09
C GLU A 86 4.05 13.34 1.60
N LEU A 87 3.90 12.05 1.25
CA LEU A 87 3.63 11.64 -0.14
C LEU A 87 2.36 12.30 -0.69
N ALA A 88 1.34 12.50 0.15
CA ALA A 88 0.12 13.21 -0.24
C ALA A 88 0.38 14.69 -0.60
N ARG A 89 1.26 15.37 0.15
CA ARG A 89 1.67 16.76 -0.11
C ARG A 89 2.44 16.87 -1.42
N GLU A 90 3.45 16.02 -1.64
CA GLU A 90 4.26 16.03 -2.87
C GLU A 90 3.41 15.82 -4.13
N SER A 91 2.45 14.90 -4.07
CA SER A 91 1.52 14.61 -5.18
C SER A 91 0.62 15.80 -5.54
N SER A 92 0.31 16.65 -4.55
CA SER A 92 -0.55 17.83 -4.68
C SER A 92 0.23 19.02 -5.26
N ASP A 93 1.50 19.15 -4.89
CA ASP A 93 2.39 20.21 -5.37
C ASP A 93 2.74 20.01 -6.86
N GLU A 94 2.85 18.76 -7.34
CA GLU A 94 3.12 18.44 -8.76
C GLU A 94 1.95 18.83 -9.71
N HIS A 95 0.75 19.08 -9.18
CA HIS A 95 -0.43 19.55 -9.94
C HIS A 95 -0.58 21.08 -10.00
N THR A 96 0.23 21.84 -9.28
CA THR A 96 0.12 23.32 -9.23
C THR A 96 1.01 24.04 -10.25
N ASP A 97 1.87 23.31 -10.98
CA ASP A 97 2.82 23.88 -11.95
C ASP A 97 2.46 23.54 -13.42
N ARG A 98 1.18 23.67 -13.80
CA ARG A 98 0.71 23.58 -15.19
C ARG A 98 -0.18 24.75 -15.60
#